data_AF-A0A561VQX4-F1
#
_entry.id   AF-A0A561VQX4-F1
#
_cell.length_a   1.000
_cell.length_b   1.000
_cell.length_c   1.000
_cell.angle_alpha   90.00
_cell.angle_beta   90.00
_cell.angle_gamma   90.00
#
_symmetry.space_group_name_H-M   'P 1'
#
loop_
_entity.id
_entity.type
_entity.pdbx_description
1 polymer ?
#
loop_
_entity_poly.entity_id
_entity_poly.type
_entity_poly.pdbx_seq_one_letter_code
_entity_poly.pdbx_strand_id
1 'polypeptide(L)'
;MSGAQRSGGRAYPARGRGRLTPEAVRAIRFRRSSGLHRGLSAEDVRHFLEQVSADMASLYDELAAVYSENHRIKAALRDWQSKHSAPPPSAYEWHSR
;
A
#
# COMPACT_ATOMS: atom_id res chain seq x y z
N MET A 1 17.42 -9.39 -44.16
CA MET A 1 17.05 -8.19 -43.37
C MET A 1 15.66 -8.41 -42.81
N SER A 2 15.50 -8.63 -41.50
CA SER A 2 14.25 -8.33 -40.78
C SER A 2 14.53 -8.29 -39.29
N GLY A 3 14.05 -7.23 -38.65
CA GLY A 3 14.61 -6.63 -37.45
C GLY A 3 14.34 -7.41 -36.17
N ALA A 4 15.39 -7.59 -35.37
CA ALA A 4 15.29 -8.00 -33.98
C ALA A 4 14.44 -6.98 -33.22
N GLN A 5 13.29 -7.43 -32.69
CA GLN A 5 12.53 -6.68 -31.70
C GLN A 5 13.42 -6.44 -30.48
N ARG A 6 13.93 -5.21 -30.40
CA ARG A 6 14.52 -4.67 -29.18
C ARG A 6 13.36 -4.42 -28.23
N SER A 7 13.05 -5.40 -27.38
CA SER A 7 12.25 -5.18 -26.17
C SER A 7 13.00 -4.17 -25.31
N GLY A 8 12.71 -2.89 -25.54
CA GLY A 8 13.16 -1.78 -24.72
C GLY A 8 12.50 -1.91 -23.36
N GLY A 9 13.18 -2.58 -22.43
CA GLY A 9 12.78 -2.62 -21.03
C GLY A 9 12.54 -1.19 -20.56
N ARG A 10 11.34 -0.92 -20.06
CA ARG A 10 10.93 0.40 -19.61
C ARG A 10 11.86 0.84 -18.48
N ALA A 11 12.75 1.79 -18.79
CA ALA A 11 13.59 2.43 -17.78
C ALA A 11 12.67 3.01 -16.70
N TYR A 12 13.09 2.87 -15.45
CA TYR A 12 12.34 3.36 -14.29
C TYR A 12 11.88 4.81 -14.55
N PRO A 13 10.56 5.09 -14.65
CA PRO A 13 10.09 6.45 -14.76
C PRO A 13 10.29 7.07 -13.38
N ALA A 14 11.43 7.75 -13.22
CA ALA A 14 11.61 8.67 -12.13
C ALA A 14 10.43 9.65 -12.19
N ARG A 15 9.51 9.54 -11.21
CA ARG A 15 8.38 10.46 -10.90
C ARG A 15 6.97 10.01 -11.30
N GLY A 16 6.61 8.74 -11.11
CA GLY A 16 5.21 8.39 -10.81
C GLY A 16 4.91 8.67 -9.33
N ARG A 17 4.10 9.69 -9.02
CA ARG A 17 3.79 10.18 -7.66
C ARG A 17 2.79 9.30 -6.90
N GLY A 18 2.93 7.98 -6.99
CA GLY A 18 2.14 7.01 -6.23
C GLY A 18 3.01 6.25 -5.23
N ARG A 19 2.43 5.71 -4.15
CA ARG A 19 3.13 4.75 -3.30
C ARG A 19 3.53 3.55 -4.17
N LEU A 20 4.77 3.09 -4.01
CA LEU A 20 5.24 1.85 -4.65
C LEU A 20 4.38 0.70 -4.16
N THR A 21 3.88 -0.12 -5.09
CA THR A 21 3.23 -1.39 -4.77
C THR A 21 4.26 -2.52 -4.84
N PRO A 22 4.05 -3.66 -4.16
CA PRO A 22 4.91 -4.83 -4.29
C PRO A 22 5.13 -5.24 -5.76
N GLU A 23 4.08 -5.24 -6.58
CA GLU A 23 4.14 -5.56 -8.01
C GLU A 23 5.00 -4.55 -8.78
N ALA A 24 4.89 -3.27 -8.42
CA ALA A 24 5.68 -2.22 -9.04
C ALA A 24 7.18 -2.38 -8.73
N VAL A 25 7.53 -2.85 -7.52
CA VAL A 25 8.93 -3.16 -7.14
C VAL A 25 9.45 -4.36 -7.92
N ARG A 26 8.68 -5.44 -8.06
CA ARG A 26 9.05 -6.60 -8.90
C ARG A 26 9.24 -6.22 -10.38
N ALA A 27 8.50 -5.23 -10.87
CA ALA A 27 8.58 -4.78 -12.26
C ALA A 27 9.79 -3.87 -12.56
N ILE A 28 10.57 -3.46 -11.56
CA ILE A 28 11.71 -2.53 -11.74
C ILE A 28 12.81 -3.20 -12.56
N ARG A 29 13.27 -2.50 -13.60
CA ARG A 29 14.45 -2.88 -14.38
C ARG A 29 15.46 -1.73 -14.37
N PHE A 30 16.66 -2.01 -13.89
CA PHE A 30 17.77 -1.06 -13.93
C PHE A 30 18.49 -1.13 -15.28
N ARG A 31 18.92 0.03 -15.80
CA ARG A 31 19.76 0.09 -16.99
C ARG A 31 21.13 -0.53 -16.68
N ARG A 32 21.65 -1.31 -17.62
CA ARG A 32 23.04 -1.80 -17.54
C ARG A 32 24.00 -0.61 -17.61
N SER A 33 25.00 -0.59 -16.73
CA SER A 33 26.09 0.41 -16.77
C SER A 33 26.79 0.34 -18.13
N SER A 34 26.90 1.46 -18.83
CA SER A 34 27.66 1.58 -20.07
C SER A 34 28.98 2.28 -19.78
N GLY A 35 30.07 1.52 -19.60
CA GLY A 35 31.42 2.07 -19.40
C GLY A 35 32.34 1.23 -18.50
N LEU A 36 33.50 1.78 -18.13
CA LEU A 36 34.51 1.22 -17.21
C LEU A 36 34.03 1.14 -15.74
N HIS A 37 32.83 1.64 -15.43
CA HIS A 37 32.26 1.57 -14.09
C HIS A 37 31.54 0.23 -13.87
N ARG A 38 32.07 -0.59 -12.95
CA ARG A 38 31.40 -1.81 -12.48
C ARG A 38 30.07 -1.41 -11.82
N GLY A 39 28.96 -1.70 -12.50
CA GLY A 39 27.62 -1.58 -11.91
C GLY A 39 27.36 -2.68 -10.88
N LEU A 40 26.28 -2.55 -10.11
CA LEU A 40 25.78 -3.62 -9.24
C LEU A 40 25.46 -4.88 -10.04
N SER A 41 25.68 -6.05 -9.44
CA SER A 41 25.26 -7.34 -9.99
C SER A 41 23.76 -7.30 -10.28
N ALA A 42 23.39 -7.63 -11.52
CA ALA A 42 21.99 -7.65 -11.92
C ALA A 42 21.19 -8.75 -11.20
N GLU A 43 21.86 -9.79 -10.69
CA GLU A 43 21.22 -10.85 -9.92
C GLU A 43 20.96 -10.41 -8.48
N ASP A 44 21.96 -9.84 -7.81
CA ASP A 44 21.84 -9.38 -6.42
C ASP A 44 20.73 -8.32 -6.31
N VAL A 45 20.65 -7.42 -7.30
CA VAL A 45 19.59 -6.42 -7.38
C VAL A 45 18.21 -7.07 -7.59
N ARG A 46 18.11 -8.14 -8.37
CA ARG A 46 16.83 -8.87 -8.54
C ARG A 46 16.40 -9.54 -7.23
N HIS A 47 17.32 -10.22 -6.55
CA HIS A 47 17.02 -10.84 -5.25
C HIS A 47 16.61 -9.81 -4.20
N PHE A 48 17.30 -8.67 -4.14
CA PHE A 48 16.93 -7.58 -3.23
C PHE A 48 15.54 -7.04 -3.54
N LEU A 49 15.21 -6.78 -4.82
CA LEU A 49 13.88 -6.31 -5.20
C LEU A 49 12.79 -7.33 -4.87
N GLU A 50 13.05 -8.62 -5.04
CA GLU A 50 12.08 -9.67 -4.67
C GLU A 50 11.84 -9.67 -3.16
N GLN A 51 12.90 -9.62 -2.35
CA GLN A 51 12.79 -9.55 -0.89
C GLN A 51 11.99 -8.30 -0.45
N VAL A 52 12.35 -7.12 -0.97
CA VAL A 52 11.63 -5.87 -0.66
C VAL A 52 10.15 -5.98 -1.05
N SER A 53 9.85 -6.60 -2.20
CA SER A 53 8.47 -6.78 -2.64
C SER A 53 7.69 -7.71 -1.71
N ALA A 54 8.31 -8.80 -1.26
CA ALA A 54 7.71 -9.73 -0.31
C ALA A 54 7.45 -9.05 1.05
N ASP A 55 8.43 -8.31 1.56
CA ASP A 55 8.30 -7.56 2.82
C ASP A 55 7.18 -6.51 2.72
N MET A 56 7.11 -5.78 1.61
CA MET A 56 6.04 -4.81 1.37
C MET A 56 4.66 -5.45 1.29
N ALA A 57 4.54 -6.65 0.71
CA ALA A 57 3.29 -7.39 0.68
C ALA A 57 2.86 -7.78 2.11
N SER A 58 3.79 -8.34 2.90
CA SER A 58 3.52 -8.71 4.31
C SER A 58 3.06 -7.49 5.12
N LEU A 59 3.75 -6.36 5.00
CA LEU A 59 3.39 -5.14 5.73
C LEU A 59 2.01 -4.59 5.32
N TYR A 60 1.62 -4.72 4.05
CA TYR A 60 0.29 -4.29 3.60
C TYR A 60 -0.82 -5.23 4.06
N ASP A 61 -0.56 -6.53 4.14
CA ASP A 61 -1.50 -7.50 4.71
C ASP A 61 -1.70 -7.25 6.21
N GLU A 62 -0.62 -7.01 6.96
CA GLU A 62 -0.68 -6.63 8.37
C GLU A 62 -1.46 -5.32 8.58
N LEU A 63 -1.23 -4.31 7.74
CA LEU A 63 -1.96 -3.04 7.81
C LEU A 63 -3.46 -3.23 7.53
N ALA A 64 -3.80 -4.08 6.56
CA ALA A 64 -5.19 -4.41 6.25
C ALA A 64 -5.87 -5.11 7.44
N ALA A 65 -5.16 -6.03 8.11
CA ALA A 65 -5.65 -6.69 9.31
C ALA A 65 -5.91 -5.69 10.45
N VAL A 66 -4.98 -4.75 10.69
CA VAL A 66 -5.13 -3.70 11.71
C VAL A 66 -6.33 -2.80 11.42
N TYR A 67 -6.57 -2.43 10.16
CA TYR A 67 -7.75 -1.63 9.82
C TYR A 67 -9.06 -2.39 9.97
N SER A 68 -9.09 -3.67 9.58
CA SER A 68 -10.24 -4.56 9.80
C SER A 68 -10.60 -4.64 11.29
N GLU A 69 -9.60 -4.84 12.13
CA GLU A 69 -9.79 -4.96 13.58
C GLU A 69 -10.27 -3.63 14.20
N ASN A 70 -9.67 -2.51 13.80
CA ASN A 70 -10.13 -1.19 14.23
C ASN A 70 -11.59 -0.93 13.81
N HIS A 71 -11.97 -1.34 12.60
CA HIS A 71 -13.35 -1.22 12.13
C HIS A 71 -14.30 -2.05 13.01
N ARG A 72 -13.93 -3.29 13.33
CA ARG A 72 -14.69 -4.18 14.22
C ARG A 72 -14.88 -3.57 15.61
N ILE A 73 -13.81 -3.05 16.21
CA ILE A 73 -13.85 -2.39 17.53
C ILE A 73 -14.78 -1.17 17.50
N LYS A 74 -14.64 -0.30 16.50
CA LYS A 74 -15.49 0.89 16.35
C LYS A 74 -16.96 0.51 16.16
N ALA A 75 -17.25 -0.54 15.41
CA ALA A 75 -18.60 -1.03 15.21
C ALA A 75 -19.23 -1.53 16.53
N ALA A 76 -18.48 -2.33 17.30
CA ALA A 76 -18.92 -2.81 18.61
C ALA A 76 -19.15 -1.67 19.61
N LEU A 77 -18.25 -0.68 19.63
CA LEU A 77 -18.42 0.50 20.47
C LEU A 77 -19.67 1.30 20.10
N ARG A 78 -19.92 1.50 18.81
CA ARG A 78 -21.10 2.22 18.33
C ARG A 78 -22.39 1.48 18.70
N ASP A 79 -22.44 0.17 18.52
CA ASP A 79 -23.59 -0.65 18.91
C ASP A 79 -23.86 -0.57 20.42
N TRP A 80 -22.81 -0.68 21.24
CA TRP A 80 -22.93 -0.49 22.68
C TRP A 80 -23.43 0.92 23.04
N GLN A 81 -22.87 1.97 22.43
CA GLN A 81 -23.32 3.35 22.64
C GLN A 81 -24.79 3.52 22.25
N SER A 82 -25.24 2.96 21.13
CA SER A 82 -26.64 3.04 20.71
C SER A 82 -27.59 2.32 21.67
N LYS A 83 -27.18 1.19 22.26
CA LYS A 83 -27.96 0.47 23.27
C LYS A 83 -28.05 1.21 24.61
N HIS A 84 -27.04 2.00 24.95
CA HIS A 84 -26.92 2.68 26.25
C HIS A 84 -27.13 4.20 26.20
N SER A 85 -27.41 4.77 25.03
CA SER A 85 -27.78 6.19 24.91
C SER A 85 -29.23 6.38 25.35
N ALA A 86 -29.44 7.09 26.45
CA ALA A 86 -30.77 7.57 26.81
C ALA A 86 -31.28 8.56 25.72
N PRO A 87 -32.58 8.55 25.37
CA PRO A 87 -33.13 9.61 24.53
C PRO A 87 -32.86 10.96 25.19
N PRO A 88 -32.53 12.02 24.43
CA PRO A 88 -32.37 13.35 25.00
C PRO A 88 -33.64 13.68 25.81
N PRO A 89 -33.52 14.26 27.03
CA PRO A 89 -34.66 14.77 27.76
C PRO A 89 -35.42 15.65 26.79
N SER A 90 -36.64 15.22 26.49
CA SER A 90 -37.40 15.77 25.41
C SER A 90 -37.52 17.28 25.56
N ALA A 91 -37.11 18.01 24.52
CA ALA A 91 -37.24 19.46 24.44
C ALA A 91 -38.69 19.99 24.58
N TYR A 92 -39.68 19.11 24.77
CA TYR A 92 -41.06 19.48 25.12
C TYR A 92 -41.29 19.71 26.63
N GLU A 93 -40.30 19.49 27.51
CA GLU A 93 -40.45 19.72 28.96
C GLU A 93 -40.45 21.22 29.34
N TRP A 94 -40.18 22.14 28.40
CA TRP A 94 -40.11 23.58 28.63
C TRP A 94 -41.45 24.35 28.62
N HIS A 95 -42.60 23.69 28.53
CA HIS A 95 -43.91 24.39 28.44
C HIS A 95 -44.86 24.12 29.62
N SER A 96 -44.37 23.63 30.75
CA SER A 96 -45.20 23.44 31.95
C SER A 96 -44.67 24.25 33.13
N ARG A 97 -44.90 25.56 33.10
CA ARG A 97 -45.07 26.36 34.31
C ARG A 97 -45.81 27.66 34.05
#